data_AF-A0A7C3ZFR3-F1
#
_entry.id   AF-A0A7C3ZFR3-F1
#
_cell.length_a   1.000
_cell.length_b   1.000
_cell.length_c   1.000
_cell.angle_alpha   90.00
_cell.angle_beta   90.00
_cell.angle_gamma   90.00
#
_symmetry.space_group_name_H-M   'P 1'
#
loop_
_entity.id
_entity.type
_entity.pdbx_description
1 polymer ?
#
loop_
_entity_poly.entity_id
_entity_poly.type
_entity_poly.pdbx_seq_one_letter_code
_entity_poly.pdbx_strand_id
1 'polypeptide(L)'
;ALHDLLILLKSFVRKHHNDKFILVFDGTGNEVQSYPGIKIRFSGSETADEEILRLTATEGDRFIVVSDDRQVRSGARINGCQVLPVEGFLAMVMPKVKPKTAKTTRDSKQIPYPVVSSIQKELSDYYEKKKRAGGGFRKP
;
A
#
# COMPACT_ATOMS: atom_id res chain seq x y z
N ALA A 1 -19.55 -7.88 1.18
CA ALA A 1 -18.32 -7.18 0.75
C ALA A 1 -18.48 -5.65 0.78
N LEU A 2 -19.12 -5.02 -0.22
CA LEU A 2 -19.31 -3.55 -0.24
C LEU A 2 -20.15 -3.06 0.96
N HIS A 3 -21.21 -3.79 1.31
CA HIS A 3 -22.05 -3.49 2.46
C HIS A 3 -21.28 -3.47 3.78
N ASP A 4 -20.38 -4.43 4.00
CA ASP A 4 -19.60 -4.55 5.24
C ASP A 4 -18.56 -3.43 5.36
N LEU A 5 -17.88 -3.10 4.25
CA LEU A 5 -16.96 -1.97 4.19
C LEU A 5 -17.66 -0.65 4.53
N LEU A 6 -18.88 -0.46 4.03
CA LEU A 6 -19.67 0.75 4.32
C LEU A 6 -20.12 0.81 5.77
N ILE A 7 -20.53 -0.30 6.38
CA ILE A 7 -20.87 -0.35 7.81
C ILE A 7 -19.66 0.05 8.64
N LEU A 8 -18.50 -0.52 8.33
CA LEU A 8 -17.24 -0.22 9.00
C LEU A 8 -16.89 1.27 8.89
N LEU A 9 -16.92 1.83 7.68
CA LEU A 9 -16.62 3.24 7.42
C LEU A 9 -17.62 4.19 8.07
N LYS A 10 -18.92 3.87 8.10
CA LYS A 10 -19.94 4.70 8.77
C LYS A 10 -19.61 4.94 10.24
N SER A 11 -19.13 3.91 10.94
CA SER A 11 -18.78 4.04 12.36
C SER A 11 -17.61 5.01 12.59
N PHE A 12 -16.69 5.08 11.63
CA PHE A 12 -15.52 5.94 11.66
C PHE A 12 -15.86 7.37 11.25
N VAL A 13 -16.60 7.55 10.16
CA VAL A 13 -17.09 8.85 9.67
C VAL A 13 -17.88 9.60 10.74
N ARG A 14 -18.71 8.90 11.53
CA ARG A 14 -19.45 9.51 12.65
C ARG A 14 -18.55 10.12 13.73
N LYS A 15 -17.33 9.60 13.91
CA LYS A 15 -16.33 10.16 14.84
C LYS A 15 -15.51 11.29 14.21
N HIS A 16 -15.51 11.37 12.88
CA HIS A 16 -14.71 12.26 12.05
C HIS A 16 -15.60 13.20 11.20
N HIS A 17 -16.47 13.97 11.88
CA HIS A 17 -17.53 14.74 11.21
C HIS A 17 -17.04 15.92 10.36
N ASN A 18 -15.81 16.38 10.57
CA ASN A 18 -15.19 17.45 9.76
C ASN A 18 -14.41 16.90 8.55
N ASP A 19 -14.17 15.59 8.50
CA ASP A 19 -13.38 14.96 7.44
C ASP A 19 -14.29 14.53 6.27
N LYS A 20 -13.78 14.67 5.04
CA LYS A 20 -14.48 14.23 3.82
C LYS A 20 -13.91 12.92 3.34
N PHE A 21 -14.75 11.90 3.24
CA PHE A 21 -14.34 10.59 2.74
C PHE A 21 -14.76 10.41 1.29
N ILE A 22 -13.81 10.05 0.44
CA ILE A 22 -14.05 9.70 -0.97
C ILE A 22 -13.60 8.26 -1.17
N LEU A 23 -14.52 7.43 -1.65
CA LEU A 23 -14.24 6.04 -1.99
C LEU A 23 -14.30 5.88 -3.50
N VAL A 24 -13.21 5.44 -4.11
CA VAL A 24 -13.12 5.21 -5.57
C VAL A 24 -13.22 3.70 -5.82
N PHE A 25 -14.16 3.30 -6.66
CA PHE A 25 -14.30 1.92 -7.13
C PHE A 25 -13.99 1.85 -8.62
N ASP A 26 -13.47 0.70 -9.04
CA ASP A 26 -13.21 0.41 -10.45
C ASP A 26 -14.52 0.10 -11.20
N GLY A 27 -14.54 0.44 -12.49
CA GLY A 27 -15.63 0.16 -13.42
C GLY A 27 -16.77 1.17 -13.38
N THR A 28 -17.92 0.75 -13.91
CA THR A 28 -19.14 1.57 -14.00
C THR A 28 -20.13 1.15 -12.91
N GLY A 29 -20.69 2.15 -12.23
CA GLY A 29 -21.72 1.93 -11.21
C GLY A 29 -22.79 3.01 -11.32
N ASN A 30 -24.01 2.70 -10.88
CA ASN A 30 -25.08 3.69 -10.85
C ASN A 30 -24.67 4.83 -9.91
N GLU A 31 -24.77 6.04 -10.43
CA GLU A 31 -24.30 7.28 -9.81
C GLU A 31 -24.61 7.35 -8.31
N VAL A 32 -23.56 7.64 -7.55
CA VAL A 32 -23.64 8.29 -6.24
C VAL A 32 -24.60 7.60 -5.27
N GLN A 33 -24.22 6.41 -4.80
CA GLN A 33 -24.60 6.06 -3.43
C GLN A 33 -23.87 7.01 -2.47
N SER A 34 -24.47 8.18 -2.22
CA SER A 34 -24.02 9.09 -1.19
C SER A 34 -24.46 8.52 0.15
N TYR A 35 -23.51 7.98 0.90
CA TYR A 35 -23.74 7.71 2.30
C TYR A 35 -23.43 9.00 3.08
N PRO A 36 -24.15 9.32 4.17
CA PRO A 36 -23.84 10.50 4.97
C PRO A 36 -22.35 10.53 5.36
N GLY A 37 -21.62 11.52 4.83
CA GLY A 37 -20.18 11.72 5.04
C GLY A 37 -19.23 10.87 4.18
N ILE A 38 -19.73 10.04 3.24
CA ILE A 38 -18.92 9.26 2.29
C ILE A 38 -19.41 9.50 0.87
N LYS A 39 -18.54 10.05 0.02
CA LYS A 39 -18.76 10.21 -1.41
C LYS A 39 -18.19 9.01 -2.15
N ILE A 40 -19.04 8.27 -2.85
CA ILE A 40 -18.60 7.17 -3.72
C ILE A 40 -18.42 7.69 -5.15
N ARG A 41 -17.28 7.36 -5.76
CA ARG A 41 -16.98 7.58 -7.18
C ARG A 41 -16.65 6.26 -7.86
N PHE A 42 -17.06 6.14 -9.11
CA PHE A 42 -16.70 5.04 -9.99
C PHE A 42 -15.75 5.59 -11.06
N SER A 43 -14.68 4.86 -11.38
CA SER A 43 -13.66 5.29 -12.34
C SER A 43 -14.15 5.23 -13.79
N GLY A 44 -15.24 4.51 -14.07
CA GLY A 44 -15.87 4.46 -15.37
C GLY A 44 -15.04 3.65 -16.36
N SER A 45 -14.45 4.35 -17.34
CA SER A 45 -13.56 3.77 -18.36
C SER A 45 -12.08 3.80 -17.96
N GLU A 46 -11.73 4.55 -16.93
CA GLU A 46 -10.38 4.64 -16.36
C GLU A 46 -10.26 3.67 -15.18
N THR A 47 -9.02 3.40 -14.74
CA THR A 47 -8.78 2.64 -13.50
C THR A 47 -9.02 3.50 -12.26
N ALA A 48 -9.35 2.87 -11.14
CA ALA A 48 -9.46 3.58 -9.86
C ALA A 48 -8.15 4.28 -9.47
N ASP A 49 -7.02 3.67 -9.83
CA ASP A 49 -5.68 4.19 -9.60
C ASP A 49 -5.46 5.52 -10.32
N GLU A 50 -5.83 5.59 -11.61
CA GLU A 50 -5.75 6.80 -12.42
C GLU A 50 -6.66 7.90 -11.88
N GLU A 51 -7.89 7.57 -11.46
CA GLU A 51 -8.82 8.55 -10.87
C GLU A 51 -8.28 9.10 -9.53
N ILE A 52 -7.69 8.25 -8.69
CA ILE A 52 -7.04 8.70 -7.44
C ILE A 52 -5.88 9.64 -7.77
N LEU A 53 -5.02 9.27 -8.73
CA LEU A 53 -3.89 10.10 -9.11
C LEU A 53 -4.33 11.45 -9.70
N ARG A 54 -5.40 11.46 -10.49
CA ARG A 54 -6.01 12.68 -11.03
C ARG A 54 -6.54 13.60 -9.94
N LEU A 55 -7.25 13.05 -8.94
CA LEU A 55 -7.74 13.81 -7.79
C LEU A 55 -6.58 14.40 -6.97
N THR A 56 -5.55 13.60 -6.72
CA THR A 56 -4.39 14.02 -5.94
C THR A 56 -3.51 15.03 -6.67
N ALA A 57 -3.48 15.04 -7.99
CA ALA A 57 -2.69 15.97 -8.78
C ALA A 57 -3.19 17.43 -8.68
N THR A 58 -4.47 17.64 -8.34
CA THR A 58 -5.09 18.97 -8.29
C THR A 58 -5.08 19.59 -6.90
N GLU A 59 -5.20 18.78 -5.83
CA GLU A 59 -5.26 19.26 -4.44
C GLU A 59 -4.49 18.36 -3.46
N GLY A 60 -3.29 17.92 -3.85
CA GLY A 60 -2.58 16.83 -3.18
C GLY A 60 -2.31 17.04 -1.68
N ASP A 61 -2.00 18.26 -1.25
CA ASP A 61 -1.77 18.61 0.15
C ASP A 61 -2.99 18.46 1.07
N ARG A 62 -4.19 18.38 0.47
CA ARG A 62 -5.47 18.25 1.20
C ARG A 62 -5.95 16.82 1.35
N PHE A 63 -5.30 15.86 0.70
CA PHE A 63 -5.73 14.46 0.68
C PHE A 63 -4.81 13.53 1.46
N ILE A 64 -5.45 12.59 2.17
CA ILE A 64 -4.80 11.38 2.69
C ILE A 64 -5.22 10.23 1.80
N VAL A 65 -4.27 9.61 1.10
CA VAL A 65 -4.53 8.48 0.22
C VAL A 65 -4.34 7.17 0.97
N VAL A 66 -5.38 6.33 0.94
CA VAL A 66 -5.35 4.96 1.47
C VAL A 66 -5.39 3.99 0.31
N SER A 67 -4.31 3.28 0.06
CA SER A 67 -4.24 2.22 -0.96
C SER A 67 -3.20 1.17 -0.57
N ASP A 68 -3.45 -0.08 -0.96
CA ASP A 68 -2.47 -1.16 -0.81
C ASP A 68 -1.45 -1.13 -1.97
N ASP A 69 -1.86 -0.60 -3.13
CA ASP A 69 -0.99 -0.53 -4.30
C ASP A 69 0.19 0.42 -4.07
N ARG A 70 1.40 -0.07 -4.35
CA ARG A 70 2.64 0.70 -4.18
C ARG A 70 2.78 1.83 -5.20
N GLN A 71 2.30 1.64 -6.43
CA GLN A 71 2.33 2.64 -7.51
C GLN A 71 1.44 3.83 -7.16
N VAL A 72 0.18 3.58 -6.76
CA VAL A 72 -0.75 4.63 -6.32
C VAL A 72 -0.17 5.42 -5.14
N ARG A 73 0.33 4.70 -4.13
CA ARG A 73 0.98 5.32 -2.96
C ARG A 73 2.19 6.17 -3.34
N SER A 74 2.97 5.74 -4.32
CA SER A 74 4.16 6.48 -4.77
C SER A 74 3.76 7.71 -5.58
N GLY A 75 2.80 7.60 -6.50
CA GLY A 75 2.27 8.72 -7.26
C GLY A 75 1.61 9.78 -6.37
N ALA A 76 0.82 9.36 -5.39
CA ALA A 76 0.22 10.27 -4.41
C ALA A 76 1.26 11.05 -3.59
N ARG A 77 2.37 10.41 -3.19
CA ARG A 77 3.48 11.10 -2.51
C ARG A 77 4.17 12.13 -3.40
N ILE A 78 4.36 11.81 -4.68
CA ILE A 78 4.93 12.75 -5.66
C ILE A 78 4.04 14.00 -5.77
N ASN A 79 2.72 13.80 -5.71
CA ASN A 79 1.72 14.89 -5.72
C ASN A 79 1.59 15.62 -4.37
N GLY A 80 2.41 15.31 -3.36
CA GLY A 80 2.40 15.99 -2.07
C GLY A 80 1.36 15.46 -1.07
N CYS A 81 0.66 14.37 -1.37
CA CYS A 81 -0.30 13.77 -0.45
C CYS A 81 0.38 13.07 0.73
N GLN A 82 -0.33 13.08 1.86
CA GLN A 82 -0.08 12.10 2.90
C GLN A 82 -0.59 10.73 2.45
N VAL A 83 0.17 9.68 2.74
CA VAL A 83 -0.17 8.33 2.29
C VAL A 83 -0.17 7.38 3.47
N LEU A 84 -1.28 6.66 3.61
CA LEU A 84 -1.54 5.73 4.69
C LEU A 84 -1.70 4.30 4.12
N PRO A 85 -0.93 3.31 4.60
CA PRO A 85 -1.14 1.91 4.24
C PRO A 85 -2.53 1.41 4.68
N VAL A 86 -3.10 0.48 3.93
CA VAL A 86 -4.42 -0.09 4.23
C VAL A 86 -4.45 -0.72 5.62
N GLU A 87 -3.39 -1.41 6.04
CA GLU A 87 -3.30 -2.00 7.38
C GLU A 87 -3.33 -0.94 8.47
N GLY A 88 -2.65 0.19 8.24
CA GLY A 88 -2.66 1.34 9.15
C GLY A 88 -4.06 1.95 9.26
N PHE A 89 -4.76 2.07 8.14
CA PHE A 89 -6.14 2.53 8.12
C PHE A 89 -7.08 1.55 8.84
N LEU A 90 -7.01 0.25 8.53
CA LEU A 90 -7.83 -0.77 9.18
C LEU A 90 -7.61 -0.81 10.69
N ALA A 91 -6.38 -0.63 11.18
CA ALA A 91 -6.09 -0.57 12.62
C ALA A 91 -6.78 0.62 13.33
N MET A 92 -7.08 1.70 12.61
CA MET A 92 -7.81 2.85 13.16
C MET A 92 -9.33 2.67 13.11
N VAL A 93 -9.82 2.01 12.07
CA VAL A 93 -11.25 1.90 11.78
C VAL A 93 -11.88 0.68 12.45
N MET A 94 -11.13 -0.43 12.57
CA MET A 94 -11.63 -1.63 13.23
C MET A 94 -11.73 -1.40 14.75
N PRO A 95 -12.84 -1.80 15.39
CA PRO A 95 -12.94 -1.74 16.85
C PRO A 95 -11.79 -2.56 17.43
N LYS A 96 -11.09 -1.99 18.43
CA LYS A 96 -10.00 -2.66 19.16
C LYS A 96 -10.56 -3.94 19.79
N VAL A 97 -10.53 -5.04 19.06
CA VAL A 97 -10.54 -6.36 19.67
C VAL A 97 -9.27 -6.36 20.51
N LYS A 98 -9.40 -6.32 21.84
CA LYS A 98 -8.25 -6.35 22.74
C LYS A 98 -7.34 -7.48 22.25
N PRO A 99 -6.14 -7.19 21.73
CA PRO A 99 -5.27 -8.26 21.30
C PRO A 99 -4.92 -9.03 22.56
N LYS A 100 -5.25 -10.34 22.60
CA LYS A 100 -4.42 -11.26 23.37
C LYS A 100 -3.02 -11.03 22.84
N THR A 101 -2.13 -10.55 23.69
CA THR A 101 -0.72 -10.24 23.42
C THR A 101 -0.09 -11.28 22.49
N ALA A 102 -0.13 -11.03 21.19
CA ALA A 102 0.72 -11.69 20.22
C ALA A 102 1.90 -10.75 20.02
N LYS A 103 3.04 -11.14 20.58
CA LYS A 103 4.33 -10.49 20.32
C LYS A 103 4.56 -10.51 18.80
N THR A 104 4.34 -9.40 18.13
CA THR A 104 4.87 -9.20 16.78
C THR A 104 6.36 -8.91 16.93
N THR A 105 7.17 -9.97 16.97
CA THR A 105 8.54 -9.88 16.48
C THR A 105 8.46 -9.36 15.05
N ARG A 106 8.93 -8.12 14.83
CA ARG A 106 9.29 -7.66 13.50
C ARG A 106 10.32 -8.65 12.99
N ASP A 107 9.88 -9.56 12.13
CA ASP A 107 10.75 -10.47 11.39
C ASP A 107 11.48 -9.65 10.33
N SER A 108 12.39 -8.79 10.77
CA SER A 108 13.52 -8.44 9.93
C SER A 108 14.30 -9.74 9.80
N LYS A 109 14.13 -10.43 8.67
CA LYS A 109 15.06 -11.49 8.23
C LYS A 109 16.43 -10.84 7.97
N GLN A 110 17.08 -10.38 9.04
CA GLN A 110 18.52 -10.17 9.04
C GLN A 110 19.10 -11.57 9.00
N ILE A 111 19.53 -11.99 7.82
CA ILE A 111 20.32 -13.21 7.70
C ILE A 111 21.52 -13.03 8.65
N PRO A 112 21.73 -13.93 9.64
CA PRO A 112 22.82 -13.79 10.58
C PRO A 112 24.14 -13.61 9.82
N TYR A 113 24.98 -12.67 10.27
CA TYR A 113 26.26 -12.34 9.63
C TYR A 113 27.14 -13.57 9.27
N PRO A 114 27.18 -14.66 10.08
CA PRO A 114 27.90 -15.88 9.71
C PRO A 114 27.40 -16.53 8.41
N VAL A 115 26.09 -16.52 8.18
CA VAL A 115 25.46 -17.07 6.96
C VAL A 115 25.79 -16.21 5.75
N VAL A 116 25.81 -14.87 5.92
CA VAL A 116 26.22 -13.93 4.86
C VAL A 116 27.69 -14.17 4.47
N SER A 117 28.56 -14.39 5.44
CA SER A 117 29.98 -14.69 5.19
C SER A 117 30.17 -16.02 4.44
N SER A 118 29.43 -17.07 4.81
CA SER A 118 29.46 -18.35 4.09
C SER A 118 28.96 -18.22 2.64
N ILE A 119 27.87 -17.48 2.41
CA ILE A 119 27.33 -17.24 1.06
C ILE A 119 28.34 -16.45 0.21
N GLN A 120 28.96 -15.40 0.77
CA GLN A 120 29.99 -14.63 0.06
C GLN A 120 31.19 -15.48 -0.32
N LYS A 121 31.63 -16.36 0.59
CA LYS A 121 32.73 -17.29 0.34
C LYS A 121 32.40 -18.27 -0.79
N GLU A 122 31.23 -18.92 -0.74
CA GLU A 122 30.78 -19.85 -1.79
C GLU A 122 30.66 -19.17 -3.16
N LEU A 123 30.11 -17.95 -3.22
CA LEU A 123 30.01 -17.19 -4.47
C LEU A 123 31.40 -16.86 -5.03
N SER A 124 32.33 -16.42 -4.17
CA SER A 124 33.71 -16.13 -4.57
C SER A 124 34.40 -17.38 -5.13
N ASP A 125 34.30 -18.49 -4.41
CA ASP A 125 34.89 -19.77 -4.83
C ASP A 125 34.31 -20.25 -6.17
N TYR A 126 33.00 -20.07 -6.38
CA TYR A 126 32.35 -20.39 -7.66
C TYR A 126 32.89 -19.54 -8.82
N TYR A 127 33.01 -18.22 -8.64
CA TYR A 127 33.52 -17.33 -9.70
C TYR A 127 35.01 -17.52 -9.96
N GLU A 128 35.81 -17.81 -8.94
CA GLU A 128 37.22 -18.16 -9.11
C GLU A 128 37.39 -19.51 -9.81
N LYS A 129 36.59 -20.51 -9.45
CA LYS A 129 36.57 -21.81 -10.13
C LYS A 129 36.15 -21.66 -11.59
N LYS A 130 35.16 -20.81 -11.88
CA LYS A 130 34.72 -20.51 -13.27
C LYS A 130 35.77 -19.72 -14.06
N LYS A 131 36.52 -18.81 -13.42
CA LYS A 131 37.69 -18.13 -14.02
C LYS A 131 38.81 -19.11 -14.37
N ARG A 132 39.10 -20.08 -13.49
CA ARG A 132 40.11 -21.13 -13.73
C ARG A 132 39.69 -22.15 -14.79
N ALA A 133 38.38 -22.34 -14.99
CA ALA A 133 37.82 -23.27 -15.98
C ALA A 133 37.64 -22.67 -17.40
N GLY A 134 38.24 -21.52 -17.73
CA GLY A 134 38.38 -21.06 -19.12
C GLY A 134 37.12 -20.52 -19.80
N GLY A 135 36.18 -19.93 -19.06
CA GLY A 135 34.98 -19.27 -19.63
C GLY A 135 35.00 -17.76 -19.45
N GLY A 136 35.60 -17.02 -20.40
CA GLY A 136 35.57 -15.56 -20.41
C GLY A 136 34.15 -15.02 -20.55
N PHE A 137 33.73 -14.16 -19.62
CA PHE A 137 32.49 -13.40 -19.74
C PHE A 137 32.85 -11.95 -20.10
N ARG A 138 32.49 -11.54 -21.33
CA ARG A 138 32.53 -10.14 -21.78
C ARG A 138 31.44 -9.38 -21.01
N LYS A 139 31.80 -8.23 -20.44
CA LYS A 139 30.83 -7.28 -19.87
C LYS A 139 29.98 -6.69 -21.02
N PRO A 140 28.68 -6.40 -20.81
CA PRO A 140 28.02 -5.35 -21.58
C PRO A 140 28.62 -3.98 -21.22
#